data_AF-A0A533SL08-F1
#
_entry.id   AF-A0A533SL08-F1
#
_cell.length_a   1.000
_cell.length_b   1.000
_cell.length_c   1.000
_cell.angle_alpha   90.00
_cell.angle_beta   90.00
_cell.angle_gamma   90.00
#
_symmetry.space_group_name_H-M   'P 1'
#
loop_
_entity.id
_entity.type
_entity.pdbx_description
1 polymer ?
#
loop_
_entity_poly.entity_id
_entity_poly.type
_entity_poly.pdbx_seq_one_letter_code
_entity_poly.pdbx_strand_id
1 'polypeptide(L)'
;MAIVQGRNKIEVKGILVSRKDGSARGPYYVVLGTWEEVDVILRLWAKSAGGNGCFETCDFRVVFADGYTYTGSFYLKQQDAFLRDLLPKHIRRTCEETGIAWDAEGFLGKYAIPNAA
;
A
#
# COMPACT_ATOMS: atom_id res chain seq x y z
N MET A 1 -9.71 34.03 -9.39
CA MET A 1 -8.88 33.09 -8.61
C MET A 1 -9.33 31.69 -8.96
N ALA A 2 -8.47 30.91 -9.64
CA ALA A 2 -8.84 29.58 -10.13
C ALA A 2 -8.49 28.51 -9.10
N ILE A 3 -9.48 27.67 -8.79
CA ILE A 3 -9.38 26.50 -7.92
C ILE A 3 -8.58 25.44 -8.68
N VAL A 4 -7.41 25.06 -8.18
CA VAL A 4 -6.63 23.93 -8.72
C VAL A 4 -7.31 22.63 -8.26
N GLN A 5 -8.33 22.18 -9.00
CA GLN A 5 -8.80 20.80 -8.93
C GLN A 5 -7.83 19.92 -9.73
N GLY A 6 -7.03 19.09 -9.05
CA GLY A 6 -6.18 18.10 -9.69
C GLY A 6 -7.03 17.12 -10.51
N ARG A 7 -7.03 17.28 -11.83
CA ARG A 7 -7.75 16.41 -12.78
C ARG A 7 -6.72 15.64 -13.59
N ASN A 8 -6.82 14.31 -13.56
CA ASN A 8 -6.04 13.29 -14.28
C ASN A 8 -4.81 12.72 -13.54
N LYS A 9 -5.03 12.20 -12.33
CA LYS A 9 -4.13 11.17 -11.81
C LYS A 9 -4.48 9.82 -12.46
N ILE A 10 -3.49 8.95 -12.61
CA ILE A 10 -3.69 7.62 -13.17
C ILE A 10 -4.23 6.71 -12.08
N GLU A 11 -5.44 6.21 -12.30
CA GLU A 11 -6.15 5.32 -11.39
C GLU A 11 -5.48 3.96 -11.24
N VAL A 12 -5.77 3.31 -10.12
CA VAL A 12 -5.33 1.93 -9.90
C VAL A 12 -6.19 1.00 -10.75
N LYS A 13 -5.55 0.03 -11.39
CA LYS A 13 -6.20 -1.06 -12.11
C LYS A 13 -6.40 -2.28 -11.23
N GLY A 14 -5.46 -2.51 -10.31
CA GLY A 14 -5.57 -3.57 -9.31
C GLY A 14 -4.35 -3.62 -8.40
N ILE A 15 -4.55 -4.16 -7.21
CA ILE A 15 -3.52 -4.31 -6.18
C ILE A 15 -3.48 -5.77 -5.80
N LEU A 16 -2.33 -6.39 -6.02
CA LEU A 16 -2.02 -7.73 -5.51
C LEU A 16 -1.27 -7.58 -4.20
N VAL A 17 -1.75 -8.22 -3.14
CA VAL A 17 -1.03 -8.32 -1.87
C VAL A 17 -0.83 -9.79 -1.55
N SER A 18 0.39 -10.14 -1.14
CA SER A 18 0.71 -11.48 -0.67
C SER A 18 1.36 -11.46 0.70
N ARG A 19 0.80 -12.23 1.62
CA ARG A 19 1.42 -12.50 2.93
C ARG A 19 2.44 -13.62 2.75
N LYS A 20 3.73 -13.34 2.96
CA LYS A 20 4.82 -14.31 2.76
C LYS A 20 5.13 -15.12 4.01
N ASP A 21 5.42 -14.42 5.10
CA ASP A 21 5.97 -15.01 6.32
C ASP A 21 5.28 -14.42 7.55
N GLY A 22 5.07 -15.27 8.56
CA GLY A 22 4.61 -14.92 9.90
C GLY A 22 3.66 -15.97 10.50
N SER A 23 2.71 -15.55 11.35
CA SER A 23 1.92 -16.44 12.22
C SER A 23 0.89 -17.30 11.46
N ALA A 24 0.47 -16.90 10.26
CA ALA A 24 -0.46 -17.67 9.43
C ALA A 24 0.28 -18.66 8.54
N ARG A 25 -0.29 -19.85 8.36
CA ARG A 25 0.32 -20.92 7.56
C ARG A 25 0.11 -20.67 6.06
N GLY A 26 1.20 -20.40 5.36
CA GLY A 26 1.28 -20.42 3.89
C GLY A 26 0.95 -19.08 3.22
N PRO A 27 1.36 -18.92 1.95
CA PRO A 27 1.19 -17.67 1.23
C PRO A 27 -0.27 -17.44 0.84
N TYR A 28 -0.84 -16.34 1.31
CA TYR A 28 -2.18 -15.88 0.92
C TYR A 28 -2.06 -14.74 -0.08
N TYR A 29 -2.67 -14.88 -1.25
CA TYR A 29 -2.71 -13.87 -2.29
C TYR A 29 -4.13 -13.31 -2.42
N VAL A 30 -4.24 -11.99 -2.46
CA VAL A 30 -5.51 -11.30 -2.74
C VAL A 30 -5.30 -10.29 -3.86
N VAL A 31 -6.21 -10.27 -4.82
CA VAL A 31 -6.30 -9.25 -5.87
C VAL A 31 -7.47 -8.35 -5.54
N LEU A 32 -7.20 -7.07 -5.39
CA LEU A 32 -8.17 -6.08 -4.93
C LEU A 32 -8.25 -4.93 -5.94
N GLY A 33 -9.44 -4.37 -6.10
CA GLY A 33 -9.71 -3.33 -7.09
C GLY A 33 -9.48 -1.92 -6.55
N THR A 34 -9.58 -1.74 -5.23
CA THR A 34 -9.53 -0.41 -4.60
C THR A 34 -8.56 -0.33 -3.42
N TRP A 35 -8.21 0.89 -3.03
CA TRP A 35 -7.35 1.14 -1.86
C TRP A 35 -8.05 0.80 -0.54
N GLU A 36 -9.36 0.97 -0.47
CA GLU A 36 -10.18 0.69 0.71
C GLU A 36 -10.27 -0.82 0.97
N GLU A 37 -10.43 -1.62 -0.09
CA GLU A 37 -10.41 -3.08 0.01
C GLU A 37 -9.07 -3.57 0.54
N VAL A 38 -7.97 -2.98 0.06
CA VAL A 38 -6.62 -3.27 0.55
C VAL A 38 -6.50 -2.93 2.03
N ASP A 39 -6.96 -1.75 2.46
CA ASP A 39 -6.88 -1.36 3.88
C ASP A 39 -7.64 -2.35 4.79
N VAL A 40 -8.84 -2.78 4.39
CA VAL A 40 -9.61 -3.77 5.14
C VAL A 40 -8.85 -5.10 5.28
N ILE A 41 -8.27 -5.61 4.19
CA ILE A 41 -7.52 -6.86 4.22
C ILE A 41 -6.25 -6.74 5.06
N LEU A 42 -5.49 -5.66 4.89
CA LEU A 42 -4.27 -5.43 5.67
C LEU A 42 -4.57 -5.32 7.16
N ARG A 43 -5.65 -4.63 7.54
CA ARG A 43 -6.05 -4.54 8.95
C ARG A 43 -6.53 -5.88 9.50
N LEU A 44 -7.21 -6.69 8.70
CA LEU A 44 -7.59 -8.05 9.08
C LEU A 44 -6.35 -8.91 9.32
N TRP A 45 -5.37 -8.85 8.42
CA TRP A 45 -4.11 -9.58 8.57
C TRP A 45 -3.30 -9.09 9.76
N ALA A 46 -3.27 -7.79 10.02
CA ALA A 46 -2.64 -7.22 11.21
C ALA A 46 -3.25 -7.77 12.49
N LYS A 47 -4.59 -7.90 12.59
CA LYS A 47 -5.25 -8.51 13.76
C LYS A 47 -4.80 -9.95 14.00
N SER A 48 -4.50 -10.67 12.93
CA SER A 48 -4.03 -12.06 12.99
C SER A 48 -2.51 -12.17 13.17
N ALA A 49 -1.76 -11.08 13.07
CA ALA A 49 -0.32 -11.06 13.31
C ALA A 49 -0.05 -11.43 14.77
N GLY A 50 1.04 -12.15 15.01
CA GLY A 50 1.44 -12.55 16.37
C GLY A 50 1.61 -11.34 17.29
N GLY A 51 1.21 -11.48 18.56
CA GLY A 51 1.51 -10.48 19.60
C GLY A 51 3.02 -10.38 19.91
N ASN A 52 3.40 -9.49 20.83
CA ASN A 52 4.76 -9.36 21.37
C ASN A 52 5.87 -9.04 20.34
N GLY A 53 5.62 -8.14 19.40
CA GLY A 53 6.65 -7.64 18.47
C GLY A 53 6.88 -8.51 17.24
N CYS A 54 6.08 -9.56 17.05
CA CYS A 54 6.03 -10.30 15.79
C CYS A 54 5.46 -9.41 14.67
N PHE A 55 5.89 -9.68 13.44
CA PHE A 55 5.41 -9.01 12.24
C PHE A 55 5.16 -10.04 11.14
N GLU A 56 4.25 -9.70 10.24
CA GLU A 56 4.03 -10.41 8.99
C GLU A 56 4.75 -9.67 7.88
N THR A 57 5.45 -10.39 7.01
CA THR A 57 6.00 -9.80 5.78
C THR A 57 4.96 -9.89 4.68
N CYS A 58 4.57 -8.73 4.15
CA CYS A 58 3.65 -8.62 3.03
C CYS A 58 4.38 -8.04 1.81
N ASP A 59 4.34 -8.77 0.70
CA ASP A 59 4.71 -8.21 -0.60
C ASP A 59 3.47 -7.63 -1.27
N PHE A 60 3.65 -6.58 -2.07
CA PHE A 60 2.56 -5.98 -2.83
C PHE A 60 3.00 -5.58 -4.23
N ARG A 61 2.01 -5.52 -5.12
CA ARG A 61 2.12 -5.02 -6.48
C ARG A 61 0.89 -4.18 -6.80
N VAL A 62 1.11 -2.88 -7.03
CA VAL A 62 0.10 -1.94 -7.50
C VAL A 62 0.26 -1.81 -9.02
N VAL A 63 -0.80 -2.11 -9.76
CA VAL A 63 -0.86 -1.93 -11.21
C VAL A 63 -1.76 -0.74 -11.50
N PHE A 64 -1.27 0.23 -12.25
CA PHE A 64 -2.01 1.41 -12.65
C PHE A 64 -2.64 1.25 -14.05
N ALA A 65 -3.59 2.11 -14.38
CA ALA A 65 -4.33 2.05 -15.65
C ALA A 65 -3.44 2.21 -16.90
N ASP A 66 -2.31 2.91 -16.79
CA ASP A 66 -1.31 3.04 -17.87
C ASP A 66 -0.38 1.82 -18.00
N GLY A 67 -0.58 0.79 -17.17
CA GLY A 67 0.25 -0.41 -17.13
C GLY A 67 1.51 -0.28 -16.28
N TYR A 68 1.79 0.91 -15.72
CA TYR A 68 2.88 1.06 -14.75
C TYR A 68 2.62 0.18 -13.53
N THR A 69 3.69 -0.43 -13.02
CA THR A 69 3.62 -1.33 -11.87
C THR A 69 4.59 -0.86 -10.80
N TYR A 70 4.07 -0.69 -9.59
CA TYR A 70 4.87 -0.40 -8.41
C TYR A 70 4.84 -1.60 -7.47
N THR A 71 6.01 -2.09 -7.07
CA THR A 71 6.15 -3.25 -6.18
C THR A 71 6.96 -2.90 -4.96
N GLY A 72 6.64 -3.52 -3.84
CA GLY A 72 7.42 -3.40 -2.63
C GLY A 72 7.06 -4.48 -1.62
N SER A 73 7.69 -4.37 -0.46
CA SER A 73 7.47 -5.25 0.68
C SER A 73 7.37 -4.39 1.94
N PHE A 74 6.47 -4.76 2.84
CA PHE A 74 6.35 -4.09 4.13
C PHE A 74 6.05 -5.07 5.25
N TYR A 75 6.41 -4.64 6.45
CA TYR A 75 6.13 -5.37 7.68
C TYR A 75 4.83 -4.89 8.29
N LEU A 76 3.95 -5.84 8.58
CA LEU A 76 2.64 -5.62 9.16
C LEU A 76 2.64 -6.13 10.60
N LYS A 77 2.35 -5.25 11.55
CA LYS A 77 2.32 -5.55 12.99
C LYS A 77 0.89 -5.54 13.51
N GLN A 78 0.66 -6.15 14.67
CA GLN A 78 -0.68 -6.15 15.28
C GLN A 78 -1.24 -4.74 15.54
N GLN A 79 -0.36 -3.78 15.86
CA GLN A 79 -0.73 -2.38 16.09
C GLN A 79 -1.31 -1.70 14.83
N ASP A 80 -0.95 -2.20 13.64
CA ASP A 80 -1.40 -1.65 12.37
C ASP A 80 -2.90 -1.93 12.12
N ALA A 81 -3.50 -2.87 12.86
CA ALA A 81 -4.94 -3.16 12.79
C ALA A 81 -5.85 -1.96 13.07
N PHE A 82 -5.33 -0.97 13.81
CA PHE A 82 -6.04 0.23 14.23
C PHE A 82 -5.74 1.44 13.35
N LEU A 83 -4.78 1.33 12.43
CA LEU A 83 -4.43 2.37 11.49
C LEU A 83 -5.31 2.28 10.24
N ARG A 84 -5.27 3.34 9.43
CA ARG A 84 -5.90 3.43 8.11
C ARG A 84 -4.86 3.84 7.08
N ASP A 85 -5.17 3.55 5.82
CA ASP A 85 -4.36 3.88 4.66
C ASP A 85 -2.97 3.27 4.76
N LEU A 86 -2.88 2.02 5.25
CA LEU A 86 -1.61 1.35 5.53
C LEU A 86 -0.67 1.30 4.33
N LEU A 87 -1.18 0.84 3.18
CA LEU A 87 -0.38 0.75 1.97
C LEU A 87 -0.05 2.14 1.38
N PRO A 88 -0.99 3.08 1.21
CA PRO A 88 -0.66 4.45 0.80
C PRO A 88 0.38 5.13 1.70
N LYS A 89 0.27 4.99 3.03
CA LYS A 89 1.25 5.50 4.01
C LYS A 89 2.61 4.89 3.78
N HIS A 90 2.68 3.57 3.60
CA HIS A 90 3.94 2.89 3.34
C HIS A 90 4.59 3.39 2.04
N ILE A 91 3.84 3.46 0.93
CA ILE A 91 4.37 3.92 -0.36
C ILE A 91 4.94 5.33 -0.25
N ARG A 92 4.18 6.26 0.35
CA ARG A 92 4.62 7.66 0.54
C ARG A 92 5.85 7.76 1.41
N ARG A 93 5.86 7.07 2.55
CA ARG A 93 7.01 7.01 3.44
C ARG A 93 8.23 6.44 2.73
N THR A 94 8.08 5.38 1.94
CA THR A 94 9.18 4.83 1.15
C THR A 94 9.67 5.85 0.11
N CYS A 95 8.78 6.56 -0.58
CA CYS A 95 9.15 7.65 -1.48
C CYS A 95 9.96 8.76 -0.78
N GLU A 96 9.58 9.12 0.45
CA GLU A 96 10.31 10.10 1.28
C GLU A 96 11.67 9.58 1.76
N GLU A 97 11.71 8.37 2.33
CA GLU A 97 12.90 7.79 2.97
C GLU A 97 13.97 7.34 1.96
N THR A 98 13.54 6.75 0.85
CA THR A 98 14.47 6.23 -0.17
C THR A 98 14.73 7.24 -1.28
N GLY A 99 13.98 8.34 -1.33
CA GLY A 99 14.07 9.36 -2.37
C GLY A 99 14.01 8.76 -3.77
N ILE A 100 13.19 7.70 -3.97
CA ILE A 100 13.26 6.75 -5.10
C ILE A 100 13.73 7.46 -6.37
N ALA A 101 15.01 7.23 -6.68
CA ALA A 101 15.76 7.69 -7.83
C ALA A 101 14.97 8.62 -8.78
N TRP A 102 15.01 9.92 -8.45
CA TRP A 102 14.77 11.11 -9.27
C TRP A 102 13.40 11.80 -9.28
N ASP A 103 12.28 11.20 -8.85
CA ASP A 103 11.00 11.95 -8.89
C ASP A 103 9.88 11.39 -8.00
N ALA A 104 10.11 11.34 -6.68
CA ALA A 104 9.08 10.97 -5.72
C ALA A 104 7.84 11.87 -5.81
N GLU A 105 8.03 13.18 -5.98
CA GLU A 105 6.93 14.14 -6.12
C GLU A 105 6.13 13.93 -7.41
N GLY A 106 6.79 13.74 -8.56
CA GLY A 106 6.12 13.45 -9.81
C GLY A 106 5.46 12.08 -9.82
N PHE A 107 6.02 11.07 -9.15
CA PHE A 107 5.35 9.79 -8.92
C PHE A 107 4.03 9.98 -8.14
N LEU A 108 4.09 10.64 -6.97
CA LEU A 108 2.90 10.89 -6.14
C LEU A 108 1.92 11.89 -6.79
N GLY A 109 2.41 12.75 -7.69
CA GLY A 109 1.64 13.66 -8.51
C GLY A 109 0.91 12.96 -9.66
N LYS A 110 1.56 11.97 -10.29
CA LYS A 110 1.06 11.24 -11.47
C LYS A 110 0.02 10.17 -11.12
N TYR A 111 0.22 9.42 -10.05
CA TYR A 111 -0.63 8.26 -9.72
C TYR A 111 -1.64 8.55 -8.60
N ALA A 112 -2.83 7.98 -8.71
CA ALA A 112 -3.94 8.15 -7.75
C ALA A 112 -3.72 7.37 -6.44
N ILE A 113 -2.65 7.73 -5.72
CA ILE A 113 -2.32 7.18 -4.41
C ILE A 113 -2.95 8.09 -3.35
N PRO A 114 -3.88 7.59 -2.51
CA PRO A 114 -4.56 8.39 -1.49
C PRO A 114 -3.60 9.15 -0.57
N ASN A 115 -4.01 10.32 -0.12
CA ASN A 115 -3.36 10.95 1.03
C ASN A 115 -3.73 10.13 2.27
N ALA A 116 -2.71 9.73 3.01
CA ALA A 116 -2.85 9.15 4.33
C ALA A 116 -3.68 10.05 5.25
N ALA A 117 -4.80 9.56 5.80
CA ALA A 117 -5.59 10.26 6.81
C ALA A 117 -5.04 10.08 8.23
#